data_AF-Q2SV65-F1
#
_entry.id   AF-Q2SV65-F1
#
_cell.length_a   1.000
_cell.length_b   1.000
_cell.length_c   1.000
_cell.angle_alpha   90.00
_cell.angle_beta   90.00
_cell.angle_gamma   90.00
#
_symmetry.space_group_name_H-M   'P 1'
#
loop_
_entity.id
_entity.type
_entity.pdbx_description
1 polymer ?
#
loop_
_entity_poly.entity_id
_entity_poly.type
_entity_poly.pdbx_seq_one_letter_code
_entity_poly.pdbx_strand_id
1 'polypeptide(L)'
;MRLLPRTFSPIRQCAQHSTVLFMLLSIFRASNAHAEIDRITAAQCADMHAESVISDHSPVQCERLRNVSFDYVNFDGRIQKGEIVVLDALAARVQTIFRTLYDMRFPLAKAVPIERYRGDDGASMRDDNTSGFNARRKTGGDAWSMHAYGVAIDVNPVQNPYVSFGDDGAARVLPESAAKTAMNRLDERPDKPARPGMAERAVDVFANNGFLRWGGYWDDPIDYQHFEVGSRALVARMVEASPDDARRMFEQYVASYAQCIARTRRASHEAARAACVADALRE
;
A
#
# COMPACT_ATOMS: atom_id res chain seq x y z
N MET A 1 -6.77 4.79 95.26
CA MET A 1 -7.93 5.69 95.49
C MET A 1 -8.13 6.45 94.17
N ARG A 2 -8.98 6.04 93.22
CA ARG A 2 -10.45 5.90 93.20
C ARG A 2 -10.90 4.83 92.20
N LEU A 3 -12.16 4.40 92.36
CA LEU A 3 -12.83 3.25 91.75
C LEU A 3 -13.49 3.51 90.38
N LEU A 4 -13.44 2.46 89.53
CA LEU A 4 -14.39 1.84 88.54
C LEU A 4 -15.80 2.45 88.29
N PRO A 5 -16.43 2.21 87.09
CA PRO A 5 -17.17 0.95 86.75
C PRO A 5 -16.94 0.42 85.31
N ARG A 6 -16.66 -0.88 85.07
CA ARG A 6 -17.55 -2.04 84.76
C ARG A 6 -18.51 -1.87 83.56
N THR A 7 -18.34 -2.69 82.50
CA THR A 7 -19.39 -3.50 81.83
C THR A 7 -18.80 -4.58 80.87
N PHE A 8 -19.55 -5.67 80.70
CA PHE A 8 -19.26 -6.97 80.08
C PHE A 8 -19.62 -7.09 78.58
N SER A 9 -18.87 -7.95 77.84
CA SER A 9 -19.22 -8.88 76.69
C SER A 9 -19.98 -8.37 75.43
N PRO A 10 -20.09 -9.13 74.29
CA PRO A 10 -19.42 -10.35 73.80
C PRO A 10 -18.88 -10.27 72.33
N ILE A 11 -18.33 -11.40 71.87
CA ILE A 11 -17.94 -11.78 70.49
C ILE A 11 -18.98 -11.39 69.41
N ARG A 12 -18.54 -10.83 68.27
CA ARG A 12 -19.29 -10.87 67.00
C ARG A 12 -18.40 -11.18 65.80
N GLN A 13 -18.91 -12.12 65.01
CA GLN A 13 -18.35 -12.79 63.83
C GLN A 13 -17.85 -11.85 62.72
N CYS A 14 -16.73 -12.24 62.10
CA CYS A 14 -16.34 -11.83 60.76
C CYS A 14 -17.42 -12.28 59.75
N ALA A 15 -18.13 -11.32 59.14
CA ALA A 15 -18.88 -11.57 57.92
C ALA A 15 -17.91 -11.48 56.74
N GLN A 16 -17.62 -12.61 56.09
CA GLN A 16 -17.00 -12.64 54.78
C GLN A 16 -17.99 -12.05 53.77
N HIS A 17 -17.62 -10.96 53.11
CA HIS A 17 -18.31 -10.48 51.91
C HIS A 17 -17.52 -11.01 50.71
N SER A 18 -18.00 -12.10 50.11
CA SER A 18 -17.57 -12.55 48.79
C SER A 18 -18.18 -11.60 47.75
N THR A 19 -17.41 -10.61 47.32
CA THR A 19 -17.72 -9.83 46.13
C THR A 19 -17.34 -10.68 44.91
N VAL A 20 -18.34 -11.34 44.29
CA VAL A 20 -18.16 -12.01 43.00
C VAL A 20 -18.02 -10.94 41.93
N LEU A 21 -16.78 -10.70 41.50
CA LEU A 21 -16.45 -9.84 40.37
C LEU A 21 -16.86 -10.55 39.07
N PHE A 22 -18.02 -10.20 38.53
CA PHE A 22 -18.42 -10.59 37.18
C PHE A 22 -17.51 -9.88 36.18
N MET A 23 -16.44 -10.56 35.76
CA MET A 23 -15.61 -10.13 34.64
C MET A 23 -16.42 -10.35 33.36
N LEU A 24 -17.07 -9.31 32.86
CA LEU A 24 -17.65 -9.29 31.52
C LEU A 24 -16.49 -9.41 30.52
N LEU A 25 -16.23 -10.63 30.04
CA LEU A 25 -15.39 -10.84 28.85
C LEU A 25 -16.12 -10.23 27.66
N SER A 26 -15.79 -8.99 27.31
CA SER A 26 -16.12 -8.42 26.02
C SER A 26 -15.43 -9.27 24.95
N ILE A 27 -16.20 -10.13 24.28
CA ILE A 27 -15.75 -10.83 23.08
C ILE A 27 -15.60 -9.76 21.99
N PHE A 28 -14.41 -9.18 21.89
CA PHE A 28 -14.01 -8.45 20.68
C PHE A 28 -13.97 -9.49 19.55
N ARG A 29 -15.02 -9.54 18.74
CA ARG A 29 -14.91 -10.13 17.40
C ARG A 29 -13.88 -9.28 16.66
N ALA A 30 -12.67 -9.79 16.51
CA ALA A 30 -11.76 -9.29 15.50
C ALA A 30 -12.45 -9.52 14.15
N SER A 31 -13.12 -8.49 13.62
CA SER A 31 -13.47 -8.44 12.22
C SER A 31 -12.16 -8.46 11.45
N ASN A 32 -11.81 -9.64 10.92
CA ASN A 32 -10.69 -9.75 9.99
C ASN A 32 -10.92 -8.74 8.87
N ALA A 33 -9.90 -7.94 8.57
CA ALA A 33 -9.94 -7.00 7.46
C ALA A 33 -10.36 -7.76 6.20
N HIS A 34 -11.39 -7.27 5.54
CA HIS A 34 -11.89 -7.89 4.34
C HIS A 34 -10.95 -7.55 3.20
N ALA A 35 -10.53 -8.54 2.42
CA ALA A 35 -9.90 -8.32 1.14
C ALA A 35 -10.32 -9.42 0.16
N GLU A 36 -10.79 -9.04 -1.02
CA GLU A 36 -11.32 -9.95 -2.04
C GLU A 36 -10.70 -9.66 -3.41
N ILE A 37 -10.70 -10.68 -4.27
CA ILE A 37 -10.16 -10.60 -5.63
C ILE A 37 -11.26 -11.04 -6.58
N ASP A 38 -11.72 -10.11 -7.40
CA ASP A 38 -12.79 -10.32 -8.37
C ASP A 38 -12.30 -10.17 -9.79
N ARG A 39 -12.98 -10.87 -10.71
CA ARG A 39 -12.82 -10.62 -12.15
C ARG A 39 -13.46 -9.29 -12.49
N ILE A 40 -12.86 -8.56 -13.42
CA ILE A 40 -13.52 -7.43 -14.05
C ILE A 40 -14.76 -7.96 -14.80
N THR A 41 -15.93 -7.48 -14.42
CA THR A 41 -17.19 -7.84 -15.08
C THR A 41 -17.30 -7.16 -16.45
N ALA A 42 -18.18 -7.65 -17.32
CA ALA A 42 -18.42 -7.00 -18.62
C ALA A 42 -18.90 -5.55 -18.48
N ALA A 43 -19.71 -5.25 -17.46
CA ALA A 43 -20.16 -3.90 -17.16
C ALA A 43 -18.99 -3.01 -16.72
N GLN A 44 -18.17 -3.46 -15.77
CA GLN A 44 -16.97 -2.72 -15.36
C GLN A 44 -16.00 -2.49 -16.52
N CYS A 45 -15.79 -3.49 -17.38
CA CYS A 45 -14.94 -3.32 -18.56
C CYS A 45 -15.51 -2.26 -19.52
N ALA A 46 -16.83 -2.27 -19.77
CA ALA A 46 -17.48 -1.25 -20.58
C ALA A 46 -17.30 0.16 -19.97
N ASP A 47 -17.40 0.28 -18.65
CA ASP A 47 -17.15 1.54 -17.93
C ASP A 47 -15.68 1.97 -18.07
N MET A 48 -14.71 1.05 -17.95
CA MET A 48 -13.29 1.33 -18.18
C MET A 48 -13.02 1.90 -19.58
N HIS A 49 -13.70 1.37 -20.60
CA HIS A 49 -13.61 1.89 -21.98
C HIS A 49 -14.27 3.28 -22.09
N ALA A 50 -15.47 3.45 -21.52
CA ALA A 50 -16.21 4.70 -21.56
C ALA A 50 -15.46 5.85 -20.86
N GLU A 51 -14.77 5.52 -19.76
CA GLU A 51 -14.01 6.46 -18.94
C GLU A 51 -12.53 6.54 -19.33
N SER A 52 -12.15 6.06 -20.53
CA SER A 52 -10.79 6.19 -21.09
C SER A 52 -9.67 5.58 -20.23
N VAL A 53 -10.00 4.61 -19.38
CA VAL A 53 -9.03 3.88 -18.54
C VAL A 53 -8.38 2.74 -19.32
N ILE A 54 -9.09 2.20 -20.32
CA ILE A 54 -8.64 1.14 -21.22
C ILE A 54 -9.12 1.42 -22.65
N SER A 55 -8.42 0.83 -23.61
CA SER A 55 -8.74 0.86 -25.05
C SER A 55 -8.29 -0.43 -25.72
N ASP A 56 -8.76 -0.66 -26.95
CA ASP A 56 -8.38 -1.83 -27.77
C ASP A 56 -6.87 -1.91 -28.06
N HIS A 57 -6.14 -0.80 -27.91
CA HIS A 57 -4.68 -0.73 -28.09
C HIS A 57 -3.89 -0.88 -26.79
N SER A 58 -4.59 -1.04 -25.66
CA SER A 58 -3.96 -1.20 -24.35
C SER A 58 -3.19 -2.53 -24.32
N PRO A 59 -2.01 -2.55 -23.69
CA PRO A 59 -1.17 -3.75 -23.70
C PRO A 59 -1.76 -4.90 -22.88
N VAL A 60 -2.70 -4.61 -21.99
CA VAL A 60 -3.43 -5.59 -21.18
C VAL A 60 -4.92 -5.26 -21.30
N GLN A 61 -5.75 -6.29 -21.50
CA GLN A 61 -7.20 -6.21 -21.65
C GLN A 61 -7.91 -6.70 -20.38
N CYS A 62 -9.21 -6.39 -20.23
CA CYS A 62 -9.99 -6.64 -19.01
C CYS A 62 -9.92 -8.09 -18.48
N GLU A 63 -9.82 -9.09 -19.36
CA GLU A 63 -9.76 -10.52 -18.98
C GLU A 63 -8.53 -10.85 -18.14
N ARG A 64 -7.45 -10.10 -18.36
CA ARG A 64 -6.16 -10.20 -17.66
C ARG A 64 -6.09 -9.30 -16.43
N LEU A 65 -7.14 -8.54 -16.12
CA LEU A 65 -7.19 -7.64 -14.95
C LEU A 65 -8.07 -8.23 -13.84
N ARG A 66 -7.75 -7.88 -12.60
CA ARG A 66 -8.54 -8.20 -11.41
C ARG A 66 -8.74 -6.96 -10.56
N ASN A 67 -9.95 -6.84 -10.01
CA ASN A 67 -10.22 -5.86 -8.95
C ASN A 67 -9.85 -6.50 -7.61
N VAL A 68 -9.03 -5.81 -6.83
CA VAL A 68 -8.72 -6.19 -5.45
C VAL A 68 -9.41 -5.18 -4.54
N SER A 69 -10.46 -5.63 -3.85
CA SER A 69 -11.15 -4.82 -2.85
C SER A 69 -10.56 -5.10 -1.47
N PHE A 70 -10.46 -4.07 -0.62
CA PHE A 70 -9.87 -4.20 0.71
C PHE A 70 -10.38 -3.15 1.68
N ASP A 71 -10.37 -3.47 2.97
CA ASP A 71 -10.53 -2.47 4.02
C ASP A 71 -9.19 -1.72 4.25
N TYR A 72 -9.23 -0.40 4.47
CA TYR A 72 -8.06 0.41 4.83
C TYR A 72 -8.38 1.37 5.97
N VAL A 73 -7.36 1.85 6.68
CA VAL A 73 -7.51 2.92 7.69
C VAL A 73 -7.23 4.26 7.01
N ASN A 74 -8.10 5.25 7.15
CA ASN A 74 -7.84 6.60 6.61
C ASN A 74 -7.04 7.47 7.59
N PHE A 75 -6.69 8.69 7.19
CA PHE A 75 -5.95 9.63 8.04
C PHE A 75 -6.68 10.05 9.33
N ASP A 76 -8.00 9.92 9.38
CA ASP A 76 -8.81 10.11 10.61
C ASP A 76 -8.86 8.86 11.50
N GLY A 77 -8.16 7.78 11.12
CA GLY A 77 -8.14 6.51 11.83
C GLY A 77 -9.39 5.64 11.62
N ARG A 78 -10.27 5.99 10.68
CA ARG A 78 -11.52 5.28 10.37
C ARG A 78 -11.28 4.20 9.33
N ILE A 79 -12.00 3.09 9.46
CA ILE A 79 -11.99 2.02 8.46
C ILE A 79 -12.84 2.46 7.26
N GLN A 80 -12.29 2.29 6.07
CA GLN A 80 -12.89 2.58 4.77
C GLN A 80 -12.74 1.36 3.86
N LYS A 81 -13.46 1.35 2.74
CA LYS A 81 -13.29 0.37 1.67
C LYS A 81 -12.56 0.99 0.48
N GLY A 82 -11.58 0.27 -0.03
CA GLY A 82 -10.79 0.66 -1.20
C GLY A 82 -10.79 -0.44 -2.25
N GLU A 83 -10.45 -0.05 -3.46
CA GLU A 83 -10.38 -0.92 -4.63
C GLU A 83 -9.17 -0.54 -5.49
N ILE A 84 -8.51 -1.55 -6.05
CA ILE A 84 -7.42 -1.35 -7.01
C ILE A 84 -7.46 -2.42 -8.10
N VAL A 85 -7.29 -1.99 -9.35
CA VAL A 85 -7.24 -2.90 -10.51
C VAL A 85 -5.79 -3.19 -10.85
N VAL A 86 -5.44 -4.47 -10.99
CA VAL A 86 -4.07 -4.94 -11.30
C VAL A 86 -4.09 -6.15 -12.24
N LEU A 87 -2.93 -6.50 -12.79
CA LEU A 87 -2.74 -7.72 -13.57
C LEU A 87 -3.07 -8.95 -12.72
N ASP A 88 -3.76 -9.91 -13.33
CA ASP A 88 -4.24 -11.14 -12.67
C ASP A 88 -3.17 -11.91 -11.90
N ALA A 89 -1.96 -11.99 -12.44
CA ALA A 89 -0.81 -12.65 -11.84
C ALA A 89 -0.39 -12.06 -10.48
N LEU A 90 -0.69 -10.77 -10.23
CA LEU A 90 -0.24 -10.03 -9.05
C LEU A 90 -1.32 -9.95 -7.97
N ALA A 91 -2.57 -10.21 -8.30
CA ALA A 91 -3.73 -9.89 -7.46
C ALA A 91 -3.63 -10.44 -6.02
N ALA A 92 -3.12 -11.66 -5.84
CA ALA A 92 -2.94 -12.28 -4.52
C ALA A 92 -1.86 -11.57 -3.67
N ARG A 93 -0.78 -11.11 -4.29
CA ARG A 93 0.28 -10.35 -3.61
C ARG A 93 -0.18 -8.93 -3.30
N VAL A 94 -0.95 -8.31 -4.19
CA VAL A 94 -1.57 -7.00 -3.96
C VAL A 94 -2.59 -7.06 -2.82
N GLN A 95 -3.43 -8.09 -2.76
CA GLN A 95 -4.30 -8.34 -1.61
C GLN A 95 -3.49 -8.44 -0.30
N THR A 96 -2.35 -9.13 -0.34
CA THR A 96 -1.46 -9.25 0.82
C THR A 96 -0.84 -7.91 1.22
N ILE A 97 -0.45 -7.06 0.26
CA ILE A 97 0.05 -5.70 0.52
C ILE A 97 -1.00 -4.92 1.30
N PHE A 98 -2.23 -4.79 0.78
CA PHE A 98 -3.24 -3.94 1.41
C PHE A 98 -3.72 -4.48 2.76
N ARG A 99 -3.81 -5.81 2.92
CA ARG A 99 -4.05 -6.42 4.25
C ARG A 99 -2.93 -6.06 5.23
N THR A 100 -1.67 -6.16 4.80
CA THR A 100 -0.51 -5.83 5.66
C THR A 100 -0.50 -4.34 6.03
N LEU A 101 -0.81 -3.45 5.08
CA LEU A 101 -0.92 -2.02 5.34
C LEU A 101 -2.06 -1.71 6.33
N TYR A 102 -3.20 -2.38 6.21
CA TYR A 102 -4.31 -2.27 7.17
C TYR A 102 -3.87 -2.70 8.58
N ASP A 103 -3.20 -3.85 8.71
CA ASP A 103 -2.71 -4.37 10.00
C ASP A 103 -1.68 -3.43 10.64
N MET A 104 -0.84 -2.80 9.81
CA MET A 104 0.10 -1.74 10.23
C MET A 104 -0.58 -0.42 10.58
N ARG A 105 -1.89 -0.29 10.32
CA ARG A 105 -2.65 0.97 10.36
C ARG A 105 -2.00 2.07 9.52
N PHE A 106 -1.35 1.69 8.42
CA PHE A 106 -0.82 2.63 7.44
C PHE A 106 -1.99 3.39 6.80
N PRO A 107 -2.07 4.72 6.94
CA PRO A 107 -3.22 5.42 6.46
C PRO A 107 -3.15 5.63 4.95
N LEU A 108 -4.27 5.37 4.27
CA LEU A 108 -4.50 5.79 2.90
C LEU A 108 -5.48 6.95 2.89
N ALA A 109 -5.26 7.96 2.06
CA ALA A 109 -6.24 9.04 1.91
C ALA A 109 -7.48 8.53 1.18
N LYS A 110 -7.25 7.79 0.10
CA LYS A 110 -8.27 7.18 -0.74
C LYS A 110 -7.67 6.04 -1.56
N ALA A 111 -8.49 5.06 -1.93
CA ALA A 111 -8.16 4.06 -2.94
C ALA A 111 -9.42 3.72 -3.72
N VAL A 112 -9.61 4.37 -4.87
CA VAL A 112 -10.75 4.13 -5.77
C VAL A 112 -10.25 3.93 -7.21
N PRO A 113 -11.02 3.19 -8.03
CA PRO A 113 -10.65 2.97 -9.44
C PRO A 113 -10.54 4.29 -10.22
N ILE A 114 -9.64 4.33 -11.20
CA ILE A 114 -9.30 5.53 -11.99
C ILE A 114 -10.47 6.01 -12.87
N GLU A 115 -11.44 5.15 -13.12
CA GLU A 115 -12.71 5.41 -13.80
C GLU A 115 -13.44 6.59 -13.15
N ARG A 116 -13.31 6.77 -11.83
CA ARG A 116 -13.88 7.92 -11.11
C ARG A 116 -13.29 9.27 -11.54
N TYR A 117 -12.10 9.24 -12.16
CA TYR A 117 -11.39 10.39 -12.69
C TYR A 117 -11.33 10.38 -14.22
N ARG A 118 -12.08 9.50 -14.90
CA ARG A 118 -12.11 9.41 -16.37
C ARG A 118 -10.73 9.20 -17.00
N GLY A 119 -9.88 8.40 -16.35
CA GLY A 119 -8.51 8.16 -16.81
C GLY A 119 -7.52 9.29 -16.49
N ASP A 120 -7.97 10.43 -15.95
CA ASP A 120 -7.11 11.57 -15.61
C ASP A 120 -6.29 11.28 -14.34
N ASP A 121 -5.06 10.84 -14.59
CA ASP A 121 -4.03 10.59 -13.60
C ASP A 121 -3.74 11.82 -12.72
N GLY A 122 -3.68 13.01 -13.32
CA GLY A 122 -3.42 14.25 -12.60
C GLY A 122 -4.57 14.62 -11.66
N ALA A 123 -5.82 14.40 -12.07
CA ALA A 123 -6.98 14.58 -11.20
C ALA A 123 -6.96 13.58 -10.03
N SER A 124 -6.65 12.32 -10.29
CA SER A 124 -6.48 11.29 -9.26
C SER A 124 -5.38 11.65 -8.26
N MET A 125 -4.22 12.11 -8.73
CA MET A 125 -3.11 12.54 -7.87
C MET A 125 -3.48 13.74 -7.00
N ARG A 126 -4.15 14.76 -7.56
CA ARG A 126 -4.58 15.95 -6.80
C ARG A 126 -5.59 15.60 -5.71
N ASP A 127 -6.35 14.53 -5.88
CA ASP A 127 -7.36 14.03 -4.93
C ASP A 127 -6.81 12.91 -4.02
N ASP A 128 -5.48 12.81 -3.93
CA ASP A 128 -4.70 11.92 -3.06
C ASP A 128 -5.09 10.44 -3.16
N ASN A 129 -5.44 10.00 -4.37
CA ASN A 129 -5.90 8.64 -4.61
C ASN A 129 -4.74 7.67 -4.81
N THR A 130 -4.67 6.64 -3.96
CA THR A 130 -3.87 5.45 -4.21
C THR A 130 -4.46 4.70 -5.40
N SER A 131 -3.69 4.49 -6.45
CA SER A 131 -4.20 4.03 -7.76
C SER A 131 -3.35 2.89 -8.33
N GLY A 132 -3.95 2.11 -9.24
CA GLY A 132 -3.33 0.97 -9.92
C GLY A 132 -3.40 1.11 -11.43
N PHE A 133 -4.08 0.17 -12.09
CA PHE A 133 -4.20 0.15 -13.55
C PHE A 133 -4.76 1.45 -14.13
N ASN A 134 -4.07 1.98 -15.15
CA ASN A 134 -4.51 3.08 -16.01
C ASN A 134 -3.74 2.97 -17.34
N ALA A 135 -4.43 2.64 -18.44
CA ALA A 135 -3.81 2.43 -19.74
C ALA A 135 -3.43 3.74 -20.44
N ARG A 136 -2.41 4.41 -19.91
CA ARG A 136 -1.87 5.67 -20.42
C ARG A 136 -0.41 5.58 -20.84
N ARG A 137 -0.01 6.49 -21.73
CA ARG A 137 1.40 6.74 -22.03
C ARG A 137 2.10 7.38 -20.84
N LYS A 138 3.43 7.23 -20.77
CA LYS A 138 4.26 7.94 -19.79
C LYS A 138 4.20 9.44 -20.04
N THR A 139 4.34 10.22 -18.98
CA THR A 139 4.48 11.67 -19.09
C THR A 139 5.70 12.00 -19.94
N GLY A 140 5.53 12.77 -21.02
CA GLY A 140 6.63 13.21 -21.88
C GLY A 140 7.14 12.20 -22.91
N GLY A 141 6.44 11.08 -23.17
CA GLY A 141 6.84 10.16 -24.24
C GLY A 141 5.79 9.14 -24.67
N ASP A 142 6.09 8.37 -25.71
CA ASP A 142 5.14 7.44 -26.36
C ASP A 142 5.13 6.03 -25.77
N ALA A 143 5.98 5.75 -24.79
CA ALA A 143 6.00 4.44 -24.15
C ALA A 143 4.80 4.27 -23.19
N TRP A 144 4.23 3.08 -23.13
CA TRP A 144 3.23 2.74 -22.12
C TRP A 144 3.81 2.87 -20.70
N SER A 145 3.05 3.52 -19.81
CA SER A 145 3.31 3.54 -18.38
C SER A 145 3.26 2.12 -17.81
N MET A 146 3.94 1.87 -16.68
CA MET A 146 3.83 0.57 -16.00
C MET A 146 2.43 0.34 -15.42
N HIS A 147 1.68 1.42 -15.14
CA HIS A 147 0.25 1.35 -14.81
C HIS A 147 -0.59 0.74 -15.93
N ALA A 148 -0.20 0.94 -17.20
CA ALA A 148 -0.94 0.39 -18.35
C ALA A 148 -0.85 -1.14 -18.44
N TYR A 149 0.09 -1.75 -17.72
CA TYR A 149 0.23 -3.20 -17.63
C TYR A 149 -0.38 -3.78 -16.36
N GLY A 150 -0.92 -2.94 -15.46
CA GLY A 150 -1.49 -3.38 -14.19
C GLY A 150 -0.45 -3.90 -13.19
N VAL A 151 0.81 -3.44 -13.32
CA VAL A 151 1.94 -3.90 -12.50
C VAL A 151 2.60 -2.79 -11.68
N ALA A 152 1.92 -1.65 -11.58
CA ALA A 152 2.34 -0.50 -10.78
C ALA A 152 1.20 -0.01 -9.88
N ILE A 153 1.58 0.55 -8.73
CA ILE A 153 0.68 1.13 -7.74
C ILE A 153 1.30 2.44 -7.26
N ASP A 154 0.51 3.51 -7.30
CA ASP A 154 0.83 4.80 -6.68
C ASP A 154 0.15 4.89 -5.32
N VAL A 155 0.87 5.33 -4.29
CA VAL A 155 0.36 5.43 -2.91
C VAL A 155 0.36 6.87 -2.41
N ASN A 156 -0.81 7.39 -2.04
CA ASN A 156 -0.99 8.71 -1.42
C ASN A 156 -0.17 9.84 -2.10
N PRO A 157 -0.48 10.22 -3.35
CA PRO A 157 0.32 11.17 -4.13
C PRO A 157 0.63 12.50 -3.43
N VAL A 158 -0.24 13.00 -2.53
CA VAL A 158 0.03 14.24 -1.79
C VAL A 158 1.09 14.03 -0.71
N GLN A 159 1.15 12.86 -0.07
CA GLN A 159 2.22 12.53 0.88
C GLN A 159 3.50 12.06 0.17
N ASN A 160 3.38 11.55 -1.06
CA ASN A 160 4.46 10.93 -1.81
C ASN A 160 4.53 11.50 -3.24
N PRO A 161 5.04 12.73 -3.39
CA PRO A 161 4.97 13.41 -4.67
C PRO A 161 5.91 12.84 -5.73
N TYR A 162 5.56 13.08 -6.98
CA TYR A 162 6.47 13.03 -8.12
C TYR A 162 7.26 14.35 -8.19
N VAL A 163 8.57 14.26 -8.41
CA VAL A 163 9.50 15.39 -8.49
C VAL A 163 10.38 15.24 -9.73
N SER A 164 10.32 16.20 -10.63
CA SER A 164 11.20 16.27 -11.80
C SER A 164 11.95 17.59 -11.84
N PHE A 165 13.07 17.66 -12.56
CA PHE A 165 13.86 18.87 -12.67
C PHE A 165 13.90 19.38 -14.12
N GLY A 166 13.74 20.69 -14.32
CA GLY A 166 13.97 21.34 -15.61
C GLY A 166 15.45 21.51 -15.91
N ASP A 167 15.78 21.89 -17.15
CA ASP A 167 17.17 22.13 -17.59
C ASP A 167 17.88 23.24 -16.76
N ASP A 168 17.10 24.14 -16.14
CA ASP A 168 17.56 25.20 -15.24
C ASP A 168 17.71 24.74 -13.77
N GLY A 169 17.44 23.46 -13.49
CA GLY A 169 17.44 22.88 -12.15
C GLY A 169 16.18 23.18 -11.34
N ALA A 170 15.16 23.83 -11.91
CA ALA A 170 13.91 24.11 -11.20
C ALA A 170 13.14 22.81 -10.96
N ALA A 171 12.80 22.55 -9.69
CA ALA A 171 11.97 21.40 -9.33
C ALA A 171 10.50 21.65 -9.67
N ARG A 172 9.89 20.70 -10.39
CA ARG A 172 8.44 20.58 -10.55
C ARG A 172 7.96 19.45 -9.65
N VAL A 173 7.00 19.75 -8.78
CA VAL A 173 6.41 18.80 -7.83
C VAL A 173 4.95 18.56 -8.19
N LEU A 174 4.55 17.28 -8.29
CA LEU A 174 3.19 16.85 -8.56
C LEU A 174 2.70 15.89 -7.47
N PRO A 175 1.51 16.11 -6.89
CA PRO A 175 0.66 17.28 -7.05
C PRO A 175 1.31 18.54 -6.42
N GLU A 176 0.99 19.73 -6.93
CA GLU A 176 1.62 21.00 -6.49
C GLU A 176 1.44 21.26 -4.98
N SER A 177 0.32 20.81 -4.40
CA SER A 177 0.03 20.91 -2.97
C SER A 177 1.08 20.21 -2.08
N ALA A 178 1.78 19.20 -2.61
CA ALA A 178 2.81 18.44 -1.91
C ALA A 178 4.14 19.21 -1.78
N ALA A 179 4.39 20.22 -2.62
CA ALA A 179 5.67 20.92 -2.72
C ALA A 179 6.14 21.52 -1.39
N LYS A 180 5.20 21.97 -0.54
CA LYS A 180 5.51 22.61 0.75
C LYS A 180 5.35 21.68 1.95
N THR A 181 4.79 20.48 1.77
CA THR A 181 4.37 19.61 2.87
C THR A 181 5.09 18.27 2.88
N ALA A 182 5.48 17.73 1.73
CA ALA A 182 5.95 16.35 1.56
C ALA A 182 7.38 16.21 0.99
N MET A 183 8.03 17.31 0.59
CA MET A 183 9.39 17.25 0.02
C MET A 183 10.46 16.79 1.03
N ASN A 184 10.33 17.21 2.29
CA ASN A 184 11.22 16.70 3.33
C ASN A 184 10.78 15.26 3.65
N ARG A 185 11.67 14.28 3.48
CA ARG A 185 11.39 12.85 3.69
C ARG A 185 11.77 12.34 5.08
N LEU A 186 12.19 13.22 6.00
CA LEU A 186 12.36 12.87 7.41
C LEU A 186 10.97 12.80 8.07
N ASP A 187 10.72 11.65 8.67
CA ASP A 187 9.50 11.33 9.38
C ASP A 187 9.50 11.99 10.77
N GLU A 188 10.43 11.59 11.63
CA GLU A 188 10.63 12.17 12.96
C GLU A 188 11.44 13.47 12.85
N ARG A 189 10.83 14.60 13.23
CA ARG A 189 11.44 15.93 13.15
C ARG A 189 11.23 16.71 14.44
N PRO A 190 12.22 17.48 14.90
CA PRO A 190 12.07 18.30 16.11
C PRO A 190 10.84 19.21 16.03
N ASP A 191 10.02 19.17 17.08
CA ASP A 191 8.82 20.00 17.24
C ASP A 191 7.80 19.90 16.09
N LYS A 192 7.75 18.75 15.41
CA LYS A 192 6.77 18.46 14.36
C LYS A 192 6.04 17.15 14.65
N PRO A 193 4.77 17.03 14.23
CA PRO A 193 4.09 15.75 14.24
C PRO A 193 4.77 14.79 13.24
N ALA A 194 4.67 13.48 13.56
CA ALA A 194 5.01 12.41 12.64
C ALA A 194 4.23 12.54 11.32
N ARG A 195 4.77 11.98 10.25
CA ARG A 195 4.17 12.06 8.91
C ARG A 195 3.59 10.71 8.50
N PRO A 196 2.33 10.44 8.84
CA PRO A 196 1.66 9.22 8.40
C PRO A 196 1.56 9.16 6.87
N GLY A 197 1.47 7.93 6.32
CA GLY A 197 1.20 7.70 4.89
C GLY A 197 2.40 7.89 3.96
N MET A 198 3.60 8.12 4.50
CA MET A 198 4.84 8.17 3.72
C MET A 198 5.25 6.80 3.16
N ALA A 199 5.56 6.75 1.87
CA ALA A 199 5.90 5.55 1.11
C ALA A 199 7.09 4.77 1.70
N GLU A 200 8.06 5.45 2.32
CA GLU A 200 9.22 4.85 2.99
C GLU A 200 8.82 3.77 4.00
N ARG A 201 7.69 3.96 4.70
CA ARG A 201 7.15 2.99 5.68
C ARG A 201 6.51 1.76 5.02
N ALA A 202 6.22 1.81 3.72
CA ALA A 202 5.59 0.75 2.96
C ALA A 202 6.56 0.00 2.03
N VAL A 203 7.77 0.52 1.82
CA VAL A 203 8.75 -0.05 0.86
C VAL A 203 8.99 -1.55 1.07
N ASP A 204 9.16 -2.00 2.32
CA ASP A 204 9.36 -3.43 2.61
C ASP A 204 8.11 -4.27 2.34
N VAL A 205 6.92 -3.72 2.60
CA VAL A 205 5.65 -4.41 2.31
C VAL A 205 5.53 -4.66 0.81
N PHE A 206 5.80 -3.63 0.01
CA PHE A 206 5.77 -3.72 -1.45
C PHE A 206 6.88 -4.66 -1.98
N ALA A 207 8.12 -4.53 -1.50
CA ALA A 207 9.23 -5.34 -1.95
C ALA A 207 9.03 -6.84 -1.64
N ASN A 208 8.57 -7.18 -0.43
CA ASN A 208 8.25 -8.56 -0.04
C ASN A 208 7.11 -9.19 -0.87
N ASN A 209 6.39 -8.38 -1.64
CA ASN A 209 5.29 -8.79 -2.51
C ASN A 209 5.58 -8.54 -4.00
N GLY A 210 6.85 -8.36 -4.37
CA GLY A 210 7.29 -8.31 -5.77
C GLY A 210 7.31 -6.92 -6.41
N PHE A 211 7.01 -5.86 -5.68
CA PHE A 211 7.18 -4.50 -6.18
C PHE A 211 8.58 -4.00 -5.81
N LEU A 212 9.60 -4.56 -6.46
CA LEU A 212 11.01 -4.31 -6.11
C LEU A 212 11.53 -2.95 -6.61
N ARG A 213 10.85 -2.30 -7.54
CA ARG A 213 11.22 -0.97 -8.03
C ARG A 213 10.32 0.08 -7.41
N TRP A 214 10.89 0.87 -6.52
CA TRP A 214 10.24 2.04 -5.95
C TRP A 214 10.83 3.29 -6.59
N GLY A 215 9.97 4.22 -7.01
CA GLY A 215 10.37 5.45 -7.69
C GLY A 215 11.13 6.44 -6.80
N GLY A 216 11.04 6.29 -5.48
CA GLY A 216 11.88 7.03 -4.54
C GLY A 216 13.37 6.66 -4.58
N TYR A 217 13.77 5.62 -5.32
CA TYR A 217 15.18 5.28 -5.57
C TYR A 217 15.76 5.92 -6.83
N TRP A 218 14.96 6.61 -7.64
CA TRP A 218 15.43 7.21 -8.89
C TRP A 218 16.09 8.57 -8.63
N ASP A 219 16.99 8.97 -9.52
CA ASP A 219 17.65 10.29 -9.45
C ASP A 219 16.82 11.40 -10.13
N ASP A 220 16.25 11.11 -11.31
CA ASP A 220 15.37 12.01 -12.06
C ASP A 220 14.49 11.22 -13.06
N PRO A 221 13.15 11.41 -13.04
CA PRO A 221 12.38 12.01 -11.95
C PRO A 221 12.41 11.13 -10.69
N ILE A 222 12.23 11.74 -9.53
CA ILE A 222 12.01 11.03 -8.26
C ILE A 222 10.50 10.83 -8.09
N ASP A 223 10.03 9.60 -7.97
CA ASP A 223 8.59 9.30 -7.92
C ASP A 223 8.21 8.55 -6.63
N TYR A 224 8.00 9.29 -5.53
CA TYR A 224 7.85 8.68 -4.21
C TYR A 224 6.59 7.82 -4.07
N GLN A 225 5.52 8.14 -4.81
CA GLN A 225 4.26 7.37 -4.81
C GLN A 225 4.42 6.00 -5.47
N HIS A 226 5.35 5.87 -6.40
CA HIS A 226 5.30 4.83 -7.43
C HIS A 226 6.04 3.56 -7.04
N PHE A 227 5.31 2.45 -7.02
CA PHE A 227 5.83 1.10 -6.84
C PHE A 227 5.52 0.25 -8.07
N GLU A 228 6.52 -0.42 -8.64
CA GLU A 228 6.32 -1.30 -9.80
C GLU A 228 7.08 -2.62 -9.71
N VAL A 229 6.56 -3.61 -10.46
CA VAL A 229 7.20 -4.90 -10.63
C VAL A 229 8.36 -4.80 -11.62
N GLY A 230 9.53 -5.27 -11.17
CA GLY A 230 10.57 -5.86 -12.02
C GLY A 230 11.03 -5.08 -13.25
N SER A 231 11.61 -5.83 -14.18
CA SER A 231 12.04 -5.33 -15.48
C SER A 231 10.88 -5.32 -16.47
N ARG A 232 10.96 -4.46 -17.49
CA ARG A 232 9.98 -4.46 -18.60
C ARG A 232 9.97 -5.80 -19.35
N ALA A 233 11.09 -6.53 -19.37
CA ALA A 233 11.19 -7.85 -19.98
C ALA A 233 10.36 -8.90 -19.21
N LEU A 234 10.45 -8.93 -17.88
CA LEU A 234 9.60 -9.79 -17.05
C LEU A 234 8.11 -9.48 -17.29
N VAL A 235 7.76 -8.19 -17.30
CA VAL A 235 6.37 -7.75 -17.51
C VAL A 235 5.85 -8.15 -18.89
N ALA A 236 6.65 -7.97 -19.95
CA ALA A 236 6.27 -8.42 -21.30
C ALA A 236 5.98 -9.93 -21.33
N ARG A 237 6.87 -10.74 -20.72
CA ARG A 237 6.67 -12.20 -20.62
C ARG A 237 5.40 -12.58 -19.86
N MET A 238 5.09 -11.90 -18.75
CA MET A 238 3.87 -12.15 -17.97
C MET A 238 2.59 -11.79 -18.73
N VAL A 239 2.65 -10.74 -19.56
CA VAL A 239 1.50 -10.30 -20.37
C VAL A 239 1.23 -11.27 -21.52
N GLU A 240 2.29 -11.77 -22.16
CA GLU A 240 2.17 -12.74 -23.27
C GLU A 240 1.79 -14.16 -22.78
N ALA A 241 2.19 -14.52 -21.57
CA ALA A 241 1.94 -15.83 -20.99
C ALA A 241 0.47 -16.03 -20.57
N SER A 242 0.08 -17.30 -20.41
CA SER A 242 -1.20 -17.65 -19.77
C SER A 242 -1.26 -17.09 -18.33
N PRO A 243 -2.46 -16.82 -17.75
CA PRO A 243 -2.57 -16.34 -16.37
C PRO A 243 -1.82 -17.20 -15.35
N ASP A 244 -1.82 -18.52 -15.53
CA ASP A 244 -1.14 -19.45 -14.63
C ASP A 244 0.39 -19.42 -14.78
N ASP A 245 0.90 -19.30 -16.01
CA ASP A 245 2.33 -19.14 -16.27
C ASP A 245 2.83 -17.79 -15.77
N ALA A 246 2.10 -16.70 -16.02
CA ALA A 246 2.42 -15.37 -15.55
C ALA A 246 2.51 -15.33 -14.02
N ARG A 247 1.53 -15.94 -13.33
CA ARG A 247 1.57 -16.10 -11.86
C ARG A 247 2.77 -16.91 -11.40
N ARG A 248 3.10 -18.03 -12.06
CA ARG A 248 4.32 -18.81 -11.72
C ARG A 248 5.60 -17.99 -11.88
N MET A 249 5.73 -17.24 -12.98
CA MET A 249 6.89 -16.37 -13.21
C MET A 249 7.00 -15.29 -12.13
N PHE A 250 5.88 -14.64 -11.79
CA PHE A 250 5.85 -13.62 -10.75
C PHE A 250 6.22 -14.19 -9.37
N GLU A 251 5.68 -15.34 -9.00
CA GLU A 251 5.99 -15.99 -7.71
C GLU A 251 7.44 -16.47 -7.63
N GLN A 252 8.03 -16.93 -8.74
CA GLN A 252 9.47 -17.23 -8.80
C GLN A 252 10.32 -15.98 -8.57
N TYR A 253 9.93 -14.87 -9.19
CA TYR A 253 10.58 -13.57 -9.01
C TYR A 253 10.47 -13.04 -7.57
N VAL A 254 9.31 -13.19 -6.92
CA VAL A 254 9.15 -12.86 -5.48
C VAL A 254 10.04 -13.77 -4.62
N ALA A 255 10.08 -15.07 -4.94
CA ALA A 255 10.86 -16.04 -4.19
C ALA A 255 12.37 -15.81 -4.32
N SER A 256 12.88 -15.36 -5.47
CA SER A 256 14.31 -15.06 -5.65
C SER A 256 14.75 -13.89 -4.76
N TYR A 257 13.94 -12.82 -4.71
CA TYR A 257 14.18 -11.71 -3.79
C TYR A 257 14.18 -12.16 -2.32
N ALA A 258 13.16 -12.91 -1.90
CA ALA A 258 13.06 -13.41 -0.53
C ALA A 258 14.27 -14.30 -0.14
N GLN A 259 14.74 -15.15 -1.06
CA GLN A 259 15.94 -15.96 -0.86
C GLN A 259 17.21 -15.11 -0.74
N CYS A 260 17.34 -14.04 -1.53
CA CYS A 260 18.45 -13.11 -1.39
C CYS A 260 18.45 -12.45 -0.01
N ILE A 261 17.30 -11.92 0.44
CA ILE A 261 17.15 -11.29 1.76
C ILE A 261 17.53 -12.26 2.89
N ALA A 262 17.13 -13.53 2.80
CA ALA A 262 17.46 -14.53 3.81
C ALA A 262 18.96 -14.87 3.89
N ARG A 263 19.72 -14.66 2.81
CA ARG A 263 21.14 -15.07 2.70
C ARG A 263 22.12 -13.91 2.83
N THR A 264 21.71 -12.71 2.46
CA THR A 264 22.58 -11.53 2.44
C THR A 264 23.05 -11.15 3.83
N ARG A 265 24.29 -10.65 3.93
CA ARG A 265 24.91 -10.24 5.21
C ARG A 265 25.31 -8.77 5.19
N ARG A 266 24.52 -7.93 4.52
CA ARG A 266 24.73 -6.48 4.50
C ARG A 266 24.55 -5.90 5.89
N ALA A 267 25.21 -4.76 6.13
CA ALA A 267 25.28 -4.15 7.45
C ALA A 267 23.93 -3.59 7.96
N SER A 268 23.01 -3.24 7.06
CA SER A 268 21.66 -2.79 7.40
C SER A 268 20.61 -3.46 6.52
N HIS A 269 19.35 -3.42 6.98
CA HIS A 269 18.20 -3.95 6.25
C HIS A 269 17.99 -3.22 4.90
N GLU A 270 18.18 -1.90 4.88
CA GLU A 270 18.07 -1.09 3.65
C GLU A 270 19.17 -1.45 2.66
N ALA A 271 20.41 -1.66 3.14
CA ALA A 271 21.52 -2.11 2.30
C ALA A 271 21.30 -3.53 1.76
N ALA A 272 20.71 -4.42 2.57
CA ALA A 272 20.28 -5.75 2.16
C ALA A 272 19.21 -5.67 1.05
N ARG A 273 18.17 -4.87 1.27
CA ARG A 273 17.10 -4.63 0.30
C ARG A 273 17.63 -4.08 -1.01
N ALA A 274 18.43 -3.01 -0.99
CA ALA A 274 18.99 -2.41 -2.20
C ALA A 274 19.83 -3.42 -3.01
N ALA A 275 20.67 -4.22 -2.33
CA ALA A 275 21.48 -5.23 -3.00
C ALA A 275 20.62 -6.35 -3.63
N CYS A 276 19.58 -6.82 -2.92
CA CYS A 276 18.71 -7.89 -3.41
C CYS A 276 17.74 -7.44 -4.50
N VAL A 277 17.26 -6.20 -4.44
CA VAL A 277 16.51 -5.58 -5.55
C VAL A 277 17.41 -5.52 -6.79
N ALA A 278 18.65 -5.03 -6.66
CA ALA A 278 19.57 -4.95 -7.78
C ALA A 278 19.90 -6.32 -8.39
N ASP A 279 19.92 -7.39 -7.58
CA ASP A 279 20.10 -8.75 -8.05
C ASP A 279 18.90 -9.28 -8.84
N ALA A 280 17.70 -9.16 -8.27
CA ALA A 280 16.46 -9.60 -8.90
C ALA A 280 16.12 -8.84 -10.19
N LEU A 281 16.69 -7.66 -10.43
CA LEU A 281 16.48 -6.87 -11.65
C LEU A 281 17.49 -7.16 -12.77
N ARG A 282 18.52 -7.99 -12.54
CA ARG A 282 19.46 -8.44 -13.57
C ARG A 282 18.96 -9.64 -14.38
N GLU A 283 17.99 -10.38 -13.84
CA GLU A 283 17.34 -11.54 -14.47
C GLU A 283 16.24 -11.14 -15.46
#